data_AF-A0AAV1Y962-F1
#
_entry.id   AF-A0AAV1Y962-F1
#
_cell.length_a   1.000
_cell.length_b   1.000
_cell.length_c   1.000
_cell.angle_alpha   90.00
_cell.angle_beta   90.00
_cell.angle_gamma   90.00
#
_symmetry.space_group_name_H-M   'P 1'
#
loop_
_entity.id
_entity.type
_entity.pdbx_description
1 polymer ?
#
loop_
_entity_poly.entity_id
_entity_poly.type
_entity_poly.pdbx_seq_one_letter_code
_entity_poly.pdbx_strand_id
1 'polypeptide(L)'
;MEALLARLFAGVTTIKAAYAELQMAQHPYNNDSIQAADQEVVDELKAISELKRRFMKKDLDLSPQITIMLAEIQEQQSLMKTYEITIKKLEAEVDVRDSKMLLLKKHLDESIAYNKSLEKKLNSSGSLSMFDNIKLSLLNTTHFVQFLHHTLRSIRSFVKLMIREMESAHWDLEAAVKFIHPNASFTKPTHKSFAFESYVCITMLEGFNYPNFTLPNDQIQKHHHRYNNQSLYFEKFKKLKSLNPKQYLTHNPNSSFQWFLKSKYLQVVHAKMECSLFGNLNQRKVVNSGGYPDSPFFIAFAELAKRVWCLHCLALSFDEDVTVFQVKKNARFSEVFMESVTEEAVSTSNGSDSGEVRVVFTVVPGFKIGKTVIQSQVYMSPVGSLASQ
;
A
#
# COMPACT_ATOMS: atom_id res chain seq x y z
N MET A 1 -33.94 -48.42 39.71
CA MET A 1 -34.04 -47.81 38.37
C MET A 1 -32.83 -46.91 38.11
N GLU A 2 -32.49 -46.01 39.03
CA GLU A 2 -31.29 -45.14 38.96
C GLU A 2 -29.99 -45.89 38.71
N ALA A 3 -29.70 -46.97 39.46
CA ALA A 3 -28.51 -47.80 39.24
C ALA A 3 -28.38 -48.40 37.83
N LEU A 4 -29.52 -48.74 37.22
CA LEU A 4 -29.55 -49.26 35.85
C LEU A 4 -29.28 -48.16 34.82
N LEU A 5 -29.85 -46.97 35.03
CA LEU A 5 -29.59 -45.80 34.18
C LEU A 5 -28.13 -45.36 34.29
N ALA A 6 -27.58 -45.31 35.49
CA ALA A 6 -26.17 -44.97 35.72
C ALA A 6 -25.24 -45.92 34.95
N ARG A 7 -25.43 -47.25 35.07
CA ARG A 7 -24.61 -48.23 34.34
C ARG A 7 -24.75 -48.11 32.82
N LEU A 8 -25.95 -47.82 32.32
CA LEU A 8 -26.20 -47.61 30.90
C LEU A 8 -25.47 -46.35 30.39
N PHE A 9 -25.58 -45.22 31.09
CA PHE A 9 -24.91 -43.99 30.68
C PHE A 9 -23.39 -44.13 30.73
N ALA A 10 -22.84 -44.76 31.78
CA ALA A 10 -21.43 -45.08 31.86
C ALA A 10 -20.95 -45.90 30.65
N GLY A 11 -21.72 -46.92 30.25
CA GLY A 11 -21.40 -47.73 29.07
C GLY A 11 -21.46 -46.96 27.76
N VAL A 12 -22.45 -46.06 27.59
CA VAL A 12 -22.50 -45.16 26.42
C VAL A 12 -21.29 -44.24 26.38
N THR A 13 -20.86 -43.70 27.53
CA THR A 13 -19.67 -42.84 27.63
C THR A 13 -18.38 -43.63 27.32
N THR A 14 -18.27 -44.88 27.76
CA THR A 14 -17.14 -45.77 27.41
C THR A 14 -17.09 -46.05 25.92
N ILE A 15 -18.22 -46.38 25.27
CA ILE A 15 -18.28 -46.55 23.80
C ILE A 15 -17.82 -45.28 23.09
N LYS A 16 -18.24 -44.10 23.56
CA LYS A 16 -17.84 -42.83 22.99
C LYS A 16 -16.34 -42.57 23.12
N ALA A 17 -15.74 -42.90 24.27
CA ALA A 17 -14.31 -42.78 24.49
C ALA A 17 -13.52 -43.73 23.58
N ALA A 18 -13.90 -45.01 23.51
CA ALA A 18 -13.27 -46.00 22.64
C ALA A 18 -13.38 -45.62 21.15
N TYR A 19 -14.52 -45.05 20.72
CA TYR A 19 -14.66 -44.55 19.36
C TYR A 19 -13.73 -43.36 19.07
N ALA A 20 -13.51 -42.47 20.05
CA ALA A 20 -12.54 -41.38 19.90
C ALA A 20 -11.09 -41.91 19.82
N GLU A 21 -10.74 -42.95 20.58
CA GLU A 21 -9.43 -43.62 20.49
C GLU A 21 -9.23 -44.23 19.09
N LEU A 22 -10.26 -44.87 18.55
CA LEU A 22 -10.24 -45.43 17.19
C LEU A 22 -9.99 -44.34 16.13
N GLN A 23 -10.63 -43.17 16.26
CA GLN A 23 -10.39 -42.05 15.35
C GLN A 23 -8.96 -41.52 15.43
N MET A 24 -8.38 -41.43 16.62
CA MET A 24 -6.99 -41.01 16.81
C MET A 24 -5.99 -42.00 16.22
N ALA A 25 -6.25 -43.30 16.36
CA ALA A 25 -5.38 -44.35 15.86
C ALA A 25 -5.40 -44.48 14.31
N GLN A 26 -6.28 -43.77 13.61
CA GLN A 26 -6.28 -43.75 12.14
C GLN A 26 -5.20 -42.83 11.55
N HIS A 27 -4.78 -41.79 12.29
CA HIS A 27 -3.87 -40.77 11.78
C HIS A 27 -2.89 -40.28 12.87
N PRO A 28 -1.66 -40.81 12.93
CA PRO A 28 -1.09 -41.83 12.03
C PRO A 28 -1.70 -43.22 12.25
N TYR A 29 -1.76 -44.03 11.20
CA TYR A 29 -2.37 -45.37 11.24
C TYR A 29 -1.64 -46.30 12.22
N ASN A 30 -2.36 -46.79 13.22
CA ASN A 30 -1.89 -47.73 14.22
C ASN A 30 -2.88 -48.90 14.34
N ASN A 31 -2.50 -50.06 13.80
CA ASN A 31 -3.38 -51.23 13.74
C ASN A 31 -3.73 -51.78 15.14
N ASP A 32 -2.75 -51.85 16.04
CA ASP A 32 -2.93 -52.41 17.39
C ASP A 32 -3.90 -51.55 18.22
N SER A 33 -3.75 -50.23 18.14
CA SER A 33 -4.66 -49.30 18.82
C SER A 33 -6.07 -49.31 18.23
N ILE A 34 -6.21 -49.47 16.91
CA ILE A 34 -7.52 -49.63 16.27
C ILE A 34 -8.21 -50.91 16.76
N GLN A 35 -7.48 -52.03 16.80
CA GLN A 35 -8.03 -53.31 17.28
C GLN A 35 -8.43 -53.24 18.75
N ALA A 36 -7.60 -52.64 19.61
CA ALA A 36 -7.90 -52.47 21.02
C ALA A 36 -9.16 -51.63 21.26
N ALA A 37 -9.29 -50.51 20.54
CA ALA A 37 -10.46 -49.63 20.63
C ALA A 37 -11.73 -50.30 20.09
N ASP A 38 -11.64 -51.06 18.98
CA ASP A 38 -12.77 -51.83 18.43
C ASP A 38 -13.23 -52.91 19.42
N GLN A 39 -12.28 -53.64 20.02
CA GLN A 39 -12.57 -54.63 21.04
C GLN A 39 -13.27 -54.02 22.27
N GLU A 40 -12.83 -52.85 22.74
CA GLU A 40 -13.47 -52.13 23.86
C GLU A 40 -14.92 -51.74 23.53
N VAL A 41 -15.20 -51.28 22.30
CA VAL A 41 -16.57 -51.01 21.83
C VAL A 41 -17.42 -52.29 21.83
N VAL A 42 -16.88 -53.38 21.28
CA VAL A 42 -17.60 -54.67 21.18
C VAL A 42 -17.93 -55.21 22.57
N ASP A 43 -17.00 -55.13 23.52
CA ASP A 43 -17.19 -55.66 24.86
C ASP A 43 -18.20 -54.84 25.67
N GLU A 44 -18.19 -53.51 25.55
CA GLU A 44 -19.19 -52.68 26.21
C GLU A 44 -20.59 -52.86 25.59
N LEU A 45 -20.69 -53.04 24.27
CA LEU A 45 -21.96 -53.39 23.62
C LEU A 45 -22.52 -54.73 24.09
N LYS A 46 -21.66 -55.74 24.29
CA LYS A 46 -22.07 -57.03 24.89
C LYS A 46 -22.57 -56.82 26.33
N ALA A 47 -21.86 -56.03 27.14
CA ALA A 47 -22.24 -55.74 28.51
C ALA A 47 -23.61 -55.04 28.61
N ILE A 48 -23.87 -54.05 27.74
CA ILE A 48 -25.17 -53.35 27.65
C ILE A 48 -26.27 -54.33 27.18
N SER A 49 -25.97 -55.22 26.23
CA SER A 49 -26.91 -56.24 25.77
C SER A 49 -27.31 -57.22 26.88
N GLU A 50 -26.35 -57.65 27.69
CA GLU A 50 -26.62 -58.47 28.87
C GLU A 50 -27.45 -57.74 29.93
N LEU A 51 -27.13 -56.47 30.19
CA LEU A 51 -27.88 -55.62 31.11
C LEU A 51 -29.34 -55.49 30.66
N LYS A 52 -29.58 -55.25 29.37
CA LYS A 52 -30.92 -55.24 28.76
C LYS A 52 -31.65 -56.58 28.96
N ARG A 53 -30.97 -57.70 28.74
CA ARG A 53 -31.56 -59.05 28.90
C ARG A 53 -31.98 -59.31 30.35
N ARG A 54 -31.14 -58.96 31.33
CA ARG A 54 -31.45 -59.13 32.77
C ARG A 54 -32.63 -58.26 33.21
N PHE A 55 -32.69 -57.01 32.74
CA PHE A 55 -33.84 -56.12 32.98
C PHE A 55 -35.16 -56.71 32.44
N MET A 56 -35.16 -57.22 31.22
CA MET A 56 -36.37 -57.80 30.60
C MET A 56 -36.84 -59.09 31.32
N LYS A 57 -35.91 -59.88 31.85
CA LYS A 57 -36.22 -61.09 32.64
C LYS A 57 -36.63 -60.82 34.08
N LYS A 58 -36.62 -59.55 34.53
CA LYS A 58 -36.82 -59.14 35.93
C LYS A 58 -35.85 -59.80 36.91
N ASP A 59 -34.66 -60.17 36.43
CA ASP A 59 -33.62 -60.88 37.17
C ASP A 59 -32.43 -59.95 37.42
N LEU A 60 -32.71 -58.84 38.10
CA LEU A 60 -31.73 -57.79 38.40
C LEU A 60 -31.39 -57.83 39.88
N ASP A 61 -30.28 -58.49 40.20
CA ASP A 61 -29.66 -58.42 41.52
C ASP A 61 -28.57 -57.34 41.51
N LEU A 62 -28.99 -56.08 41.59
CA LEU A 62 -28.10 -54.92 41.62
C LEU A 62 -28.12 -54.32 43.03
N SER A 63 -26.95 -54.24 43.68
CA SER A 63 -26.77 -53.36 44.83
C SER A 63 -26.79 -51.90 44.35
N PRO A 64 -27.81 -51.09 44.68
CA PRO A 64 -28.02 -49.80 44.05
C PRO A 64 -26.86 -48.83 44.27
N GLN A 65 -26.38 -48.73 45.51
CA GLN A 65 -25.31 -47.80 45.90
C GLN A 65 -23.96 -48.15 45.24
N ILE A 66 -23.60 -49.43 45.25
CA ILE A 66 -22.33 -49.90 44.66
C ILE A 66 -22.35 -49.73 43.14
N THR A 67 -23.47 -50.04 42.49
CA THR A 67 -23.60 -49.94 41.04
C THR A 67 -23.52 -48.49 40.56
N ILE A 68 -24.15 -47.56 41.27
CA ILE A 68 -24.09 -46.13 40.95
C ILE A 68 -22.65 -45.62 41.08
N MET A 69 -21.97 -45.92 42.18
CA MET A 69 -20.59 -45.49 42.41
C MET A 69 -19.63 -46.03 41.34
N LEU A 70 -19.75 -47.32 40.97
CA LEU A 70 -18.92 -47.91 39.91
C LEU A 70 -19.21 -47.29 38.54
N ALA A 71 -20.48 -47.00 38.25
CA ALA A 71 -20.86 -46.34 36.99
C ALA A 71 -20.30 -44.91 36.92
N GLU A 72 -20.35 -44.14 38.01
CA GLU A 72 -19.76 -42.80 38.07
C GLU A 72 -18.24 -42.84 37.85
N ILE A 73 -17.53 -43.79 38.48
CA ILE A 73 -16.09 -43.97 38.27
C ILE A 73 -15.79 -44.30 36.81
N GLN A 74 -16.54 -45.23 36.20
CA GLN A 74 -16.38 -45.61 34.80
C GLN A 74 -16.64 -44.41 33.86
N GLU A 75 -17.68 -43.62 34.13
CA GLU A 75 -18.00 -42.42 33.36
C GLU A 75 -16.88 -41.38 33.46
N GLN A 76 -16.38 -41.10 34.66
CA GLN A 76 -15.27 -40.17 34.88
C GLN A 76 -13.99 -40.61 34.16
N GLN A 77 -13.66 -41.90 34.22
CA GLN A 77 -12.50 -42.46 33.48
C GLN A 77 -12.66 -42.30 31.97
N SER A 78 -13.86 -42.56 31.45
CA SER A 78 -14.17 -42.43 30.02
C SER A 78 -14.12 -40.96 29.55
N LEU A 79 -14.55 -40.02 30.41
CA LEU A 79 -14.42 -38.58 30.17
C LEU A 79 -12.96 -38.14 30.17
N MET A 80 -12.15 -38.60 31.13
CA MET A 80 -10.72 -38.30 31.18
C MET A 80 -10.01 -38.75 29.91
N LYS A 81 -10.25 -40.00 29.45
CA LYS A 81 -9.75 -40.51 28.16
C LYS A 81 -10.12 -39.58 27.01
N THR A 82 -11.39 -39.15 26.93
CA THR A 82 -11.88 -38.27 25.86
C THR A 82 -11.20 -36.89 25.89
N TYR A 83 -10.97 -36.31 27.07
CA TYR A 83 -10.25 -35.06 27.20
C TYR A 83 -8.78 -35.20 26.81
N GLU A 84 -8.11 -36.28 27.22
CA GLU A 84 -6.73 -36.55 26.84
C GLU A 84 -6.56 -36.63 25.31
N ILE A 85 -7.48 -37.34 24.64
CA ILE A 85 -7.55 -37.42 23.18
C ILE A 85 -7.72 -36.04 22.55
N THR A 86 -8.63 -35.23 23.10
CA THR A 86 -8.91 -33.89 22.58
C THR A 86 -7.70 -32.97 22.74
N ILE A 87 -6.99 -33.06 23.88
CA ILE A 87 -5.75 -32.32 24.13
C ILE A 87 -4.69 -32.71 23.10
N LYS A 88 -4.41 -34.00 22.94
CA LYS A 88 -3.42 -34.50 21.96
C LYS A 88 -3.73 -34.03 20.53
N LYS A 89 -5.00 -34.00 20.15
CA LYS A 89 -5.44 -33.49 18.84
C LYS A 89 -5.19 -31.99 18.67
N LEU A 90 -5.49 -31.20 19.69
CA LEU A 90 -5.27 -29.75 19.67
C LEU A 90 -3.78 -29.40 19.66
N GLU A 91 -2.95 -30.12 20.41
CA GLU A 91 -1.49 -29.97 20.41
C GLU A 91 -0.92 -30.22 18.99
N ALA A 92 -1.32 -31.32 18.35
CA ALA A 92 -0.90 -31.59 16.97
C ALA A 92 -1.35 -30.52 15.97
N GLU A 93 -2.53 -29.93 16.16
CA GLU A 93 -3.00 -28.84 15.31
C GLU A 93 -2.19 -27.55 15.51
N VAL A 94 -1.80 -27.25 16.74
CA VAL A 94 -0.91 -26.12 17.06
C VAL A 94 0.44 -26.29 16.38
N ASP A 95 1.07 -27.47 16.47
CA ASP A 95 2.36 -27.76 15.83
C ASP A 95 2.32 -27.56 14.30
N VAL A 96 1.23 -27.99 13.66
CA VAL A 96 1.01 -27.80 12.22
C VAL A 96 0.85 -26.31 11.87
N ARG A 97 0.12 -25.55 12.69
CA ARG A 97 -0.07 -24.10 12.49
C ARG A 97 1.24 -23.33 12.70
N ASP A 98 2.03 -23.69 13.71
CA ASP A 98 3.33 -23.07 13.99
C ASP A 98 4.32 -23.33 12.86
N SER A 99 4.36 -24.55 12.33
CA SER A 99 5.17 -24.88 11.16
C SER A 99 4.79 -24.04 9.93
N LYS A 100 3.49 -23.84 9.69
CA LYS A 100 2.99 -22.97 8.60
C LYS A 100 3.34 -21.50 8.85
N MET A 101 3.22 -21.02 10.07
CA MET A 101 3.58 -19.65 10.45
C MET A 101 5.07 -19.39 10.21
N LEU A 102 5.95 -20.30 10.60
CA LEU A 102 7.39 -20.20 10.36
C LEU A 102 7.71 -20.17 8.86
N LEU A 103 7.06 -21.01 8.06
CA LEU A 103 7.23 -21.04 6.61
C LEU A 103 6.79 -19.73 5.96
N LEU A 104 5.61 -19.21 6.33
CA LEU A 104 5.10 -17.94 5.83
C LEU A 104 6.00 -16.76 6.22
N LYS A 105 6.51 -16.75 7.45
CA LYS A 105 7.45 -15.73 7.92
C LYS A 105 8.75 -15.75 7.13
N LYS A 106 9.30 -16.94 6.87
CA LYS A 106 10.48 -17.12 6.00
C LYS A 106 10.22 -16.59 4.58
N HIS A 107 9.07 -16.93 3.97
CA HIS A 107 8.71 -16.46 2.65
C HIS A 107 8.54 -14.92 2.59
N LEU A 108 7.98 -14.33 3.65
CA LEU A 108 7.89 -12.88 3.79
C LEU A 108 9.27 -12.23 3.87
N ASP A 109 10.17 -12.77 4.69
CA ASP A 109 11.54 -12.26 4.83
C ASP A 109 12.33 -12.36 3.52
N GLU A 110 12.21 -13.47 2.81
CA GLU A 110 12.78 -13.68 1.46
C GLU A 110 12.23 -12.67 0.46
N SER A 111 10.91 -12.45 0.46
CA SER A 111 10.24 -11.45 -0.41
C SER A 111 10.69 -10.02 -0.09
N ILE A 112 10.85 -9.68 1.20
CA ILE A 112 11.37 -8.38 1.64
C ILE A 112 12.82 -8.21 1.20
N ALA A 113 13.66 -9.23 1.36
CA ALA A 113 15.05 -9.19 0.93
C ALA A 113 15.17 -9.04 -0.59
N TYR A 114 14.34 -9.76 -1.34
CA TYR A 114 14.25 -9.64 -2.79
C TYR A 114 13.80 -8.23 -3.22
N ASN A 115 12.75 -7.69 -2.59
CA ASN A 115 12.30 -6.32 -2.85
C ASN A 115 13.37 -5.28 -2.51
N LYS A 116 14.09 -5.41 -1.39
CA LYS A 116 15.24 -4.55 -1.06
C LYS A 116 16.35 -4.65 -2.10
N SER A 117 16.61 -5.85 -2.63
CA SER A 117 17.58 -6.08 -3.70
C SER A 117 17.15 -5.43 -5.01
N LEU A 118 15.88 -5.59 -5.40
CA LEU A 118 15.29 -4.91 -6.54
C LEU A 118 15.31 -3.39 -6.37
N GLU A 119 14.98 -2.88 -5.19
CA GLU A 119 15.04 -1.46 -4.87
C GLU A 119 16.48 -0.94 -4.95
N LYS A 120 17.47 -1.66 -4.41
CA LYS A 120 18.89 -1.34 -4.59
C LYS A 120 19.29 -1.34 -6.06
N LYS A 121 18.86 -2.34 -6.84
CA LYS A 121 19.11 -2.41 -8.29
C LYS A 121 18.41 -1.30 -9.07
N LEU A 122 17.21 -0.90 -8.65
CA LEU A 122 16.42 0.17 -9.26
C LEU A 122 17.00 1.54 -8.89
N ASN A 123 17.53 1.69 -7.68
CA ASN A 123 18.18 2.91 -7.20
C ASN A 123 19.62 3.01 -7.76
N SER A 124 20.32 1.89 -7.97
CA SER A 124 21.62 1.86 -8.66
C SER A 124 21.48 2.00 -10.18
N SER A 125 20.43 1.42 -10.79
CA SER A 125 20.03 1.69 -12.18
C SER A 125 19.34 3.05 -12.34
N GLY A 126 18.96 3.67 -11.22
CA GLY A 126 18.56 5.07 -11.09
C GLY A 126 19.77 5.99 -10.90
N SER A 127 20.98 5.51 -11.20
CA SER A 127 22.13 6.37 -11.24
C SER A 127 21.94 7.38 -12.38
N LEU A 128 21.83 8.65 -11.98
CA LEU A 128 21.94 9.80 -12.85
C LEU A 128 23.27 9.83 -13.65
N SER A 129 24.11 8.79 -13.58
CA SER A 129 25.27 8.54 -14.44
C SER A 129 24.99 8.73 -15.93
N MET A 130 23.80 8.37 -16.40
CA MET A 130 23.38 8.67 -17.78
C MET A 130 23.41 10.18 -18.09
N PHE A 131 23.21 11.03 -17.08
CA PHE A 131 23.28 12.48 -17.16
C PHE A 131 24.65 13.07 -16.76
N ASP A 132 25.62 12.26 -16.32
CA ASP A 132 26.95 12.76 -15.92
C ASP A 132 27.78 13.18 -17.14
N ASN A 133 27.62 12.47 -18.27
CA ASN A 133 28.38 12.72 -19.50
C ASN A 133 27.63 13.58 -20.54
N ILE A 134 26.44 14.07 -20.23
CA ILE A 134 25.66 14.87 -21.19
C ILE A 134 26.37 16.22 -21.41
N LYS A 135 26.61 16.55 -22.68
CA LYS A 135 27.02 17.88 -23.12
C LYS A 135 25.79 18.67 -23.51
N LEU A 136 25.83 19.98 -23.29
CA LEU A 136 24.75 20.90 -23.66
C LEU A 136 24.32 20.74 -25.12
N SER A 137 25.28 20.57 -26.04
CA SER A 137 25.05 20.39 -27.48
C SER A 137 24.35 19.09 -27.87
N LEU A 138 24.24 18.11 -26.96
CA LEU A 138 23.61 16.80 -27.19
C LEU A 138 22.26 16.68 -26.48
N LEU A 139 21.78 17.74 -25.83
CA LEU A 139 20.44 17.73 -25.22
C LEU A 139 19.37 17.53 -26.29
N ASN A 140 18.43 16.65 -25.98
CA ASN A 140 17.32 16.31 -26.86
C ASN A 140 16.11 15.92 -26.00
N THR A 141 14.94 15.81 -26.63
CA THR A 141 13.68 15.56 -25.93
C THR A 141 13.69 14.27 -25.10
N THR A 142 14.44 13.23 -25.51
CA THR A 142 14.50 11.98 -24.75
C THR A 142 15.14 12.16 -23.38
N HIS A 143 16.17 13.00 -23.27
CA HIS A 143 16.79 13.35 -21.99
C HIS A 143 15.79 14.05 -21.06
N PHE A 144 14.96 14.94 -21.60
CA PHE A 144 13.91 15.61 -20.83
C PHE A 144 12.86 14.60 -20.34
N VAL A 145 12.36 13.73 -21.22
CA VAL A 145 11.36 12.70 -20.86
C VAL A 145 11.90 11.74 -19.78
N GLN A 146 13.15 11.30 -19.90
CA GLN A 146 13.78 10.42 -18.91
C GLN A 146 13.92 11.11 -17.55
N PHE A 147 14.34 12.38 -17.53
CA PHE A 147 14.46 13.15 -16.28
C PHE A 147 13.08 13.49 -15.70
N LEU A 148 12.09 13.75 -16.55
CA LEU A 148 10.69 13.92 -16.15
C LEU A 148 10.19 12.66 -15.46
N HIS A 149 10.36 11.46 -16.05
CA HIS A 149 9.99 10.20 -15.40
C HIS A 149 10.67 10.00 -14.04
N HIS A 150 11.96 10.34 -13.92
CA HIS A 150 12.65 10.31 -12.63
C HIS A 150 12.01 11.28 -11.62
N THR A 151 11.60 12.46 -12.08
CA THR A 151 10.96 13.47 -11.25
C THR A 151 9.58 13.01 -10.78
N LEU A 152 8.77 12.45 -11.69
CA LEU A 152 7.45 11.89 -11.37
C LEU A 152 7.54 10.71 -10.39
N ARG A 153 8.56 9.85 -10.52
CA ARG A 153 8.82 8.78 -9.53
C ARG A 153 9.08 9.36 -8.14
N SER A 154 9.85 10.44 -8.04
CA SER A 154 10.09 11.12 -6.76
C SER A 154 8.83 11.76 -6.18
N ILE A 155 7.96 12.35 -7.03
CA ILE A 155 6.64 12.86 -6.63
C ILE A 155 5.80 11.73 -6.04
N ARG A 156 5.64 10.62 -6.76
CA ARG A 156 4.84 9.47 -6.32
C ARG A 156 5.35 8.89 -5.00
N SER A 157 6.67 8.81 -4.82
CA SER A 157 7.26 8.36 -3.56
C SER A 157 6.91 9.29 -2.39
N PHE A 158 7.00 10.61 -2.59
CA PHE A 158 6.61 11.58 -1.58
C PHE A 158 5.11 11.56 -1.31
N VAL A 159 4.26 11.44 -2.33
CA VAL A 159 2.80 11.34 -2.18
C VAL A 159 2.41 10.13 -1.33
N LYS A 160 3.04 8.97 -1.56
CA LYS A 160 2.83 7.77 -0.72
C LYS A 160 3.24 8.00 0.73
N LEU A 161 4.36 8.68 0.96
CA LEU A 161 4.79 9.06 2.31
C LEU A 161 3.77 10.01 2.95
N MET A 162 3.33 11.03 2.22
CA MET A 162 2.35 12.02 2.68
C MET A 162 1.03 11.37 3.07
N ILE A 163 0.50 10.47 2.25
CA ILE A 163 -0.72 9.71 2.58
C ILE A 163 -0.52 8.87 3.84
N ARG A 164 0.62 8.19 4.00
CA ARG A 164 0.93 7.39 5.19
C ARG A 164 0.98 8.23 6.48
N GLU A 165 1.57 9.41 6.42
CA GLU A 165 1.57 10.34 7.56
C GLU A 165 0.14 10.81 7.87
N MET A 166 -0.67 11.09 6.85
CA MET A 166 -2.08 11.46 7.03
C MET A 166 -2.88 10.33 7.67
N GLU A 167 -2.70 9.08 7.24
CA GLU A 167 -3.35 7.91 7.83
C GLU A 167 -2.95 7.72 9.30
N SER A 168 -1.66 7.92 9.60
CA SER A 168 -1.10 7.81 10.95
C SER A 168 -1.61 8.92 11.88
N ALA A 169 -1.92 10.08 11.33
CA ALA A 169 -2.56 11.20 12.02
C ALA A 169 -4.10 11.11 12.05
N HIS A 170 -4.69 9.98 11.62
CA HIS A 170 -6.14 9.76 11.52
C HIS A 170 -6.88 10.83 10.72
N TRP A 171 -6.25 11.36 9.67
CA TRP A 171 -6.89 12.33 8.78
C TRP A 171 -7.94 11.66 7.88
N ASP A 172 -9.03 12.37 7.63
CA ASP A 172 -10.05 11.93 6.69
C ASP A 172 -9.56 12.13 5.25
N LEU A 173 -9.06 11.05 4.65
CA LEU A 173 -8.60 11.04 3.27
C LEU A 173 -9.73 11.33 2.28
N GLU A 174 -10.98 10.96 2.58
CA GLU A 174 -12.11 11.21 1.70
C GLU A 174 -12.43 12.71 1.65
N ALA A 175 -12.47 13.36 2.81
CA ALA A 175 -12.62 14.80 2.91
C ALA A 175 -11.48 15.55 2.21
N ALA A 176 -10.23 15.07 2.36
CA ALA A 176 -9.07 15.66 1.68
C ALA A 176 -9.16 15.53 0.15
N VAL A 177 -9.57 14.36 -0.36
CA VAL A 177 -9.77 14.14 -1.79
C VAL A 177 -10.87 15.04 -2.35
N LYS A 178 -12.00 15.16 -1.64
CA LYS A 178 -13.09 16.09 -1.99
C LYS A 178 -12.65 17.54 -1.93
N PHE A 179 -11.74 17.91 -1.03
CA PHE A 179 -11.19 19.26 -0.98
C PHE A 179 -10.31 19.56 -2.21
N ILE A 180 -9.48 18.60 -2.63
CA ILE A 180 -8.60 18.76 -3.81
C ILE A 180 -9.43 18.78 -5.09
N HIS A 181 -10.33 17.82 -5.27
CA HIS A 181 -11.18 17.67 -6.45
C HIS A 181 -12.65 17.41 -6.03
N PRO A 182 -13.46 18.48 -5.82
CA PRO A 182 -14.82 18.37 -5.26
C PRO A 182 -15.80 17.46 -6.02
N ASN A 183 -15.61 17.29 -7.32
CA ASN A 183 -16.53 16.51 -8.15
C ASN A 183 -15.87 15.23 -8.70
N ALA A 184 -14.81 14.75 -8.06
CA ALA A 184 -14.14 13.52 -8.52
C ALA A 184 -14.89 12.29 -8.03
N SER A 185 -15.38 11.46 -8.97
CA SER A 185 -15.83 10.10 -8.70
C SER A 185 -14.76 9.11 -9.14
N PHE A 186 -14.37 8.22 -8.23
CA PHE A 186 -13.32 7.24 -8.46
C PHE A 186 -13.90 5.87 -8.76
N THR A 187 -13.46 5.24 -9.85
CA THR A 187 -13.88 3.89 -10.24
C THR A 187 -13.42 2.85 -9.22
N LYS A 188 -12.23 3.05 -8.64
CA LYS A 188 -11.66 2.19 -7.59
C LYS A 188 -11.22 3.03 -6.40
N PRO A 189 -11.37 2.56 -5.15
CA PRO A 189 -10.89 3.28 -3.97
C PRO A 189 -9.39 3.61 -4.01
N THR A 190 -8.57 2.77 -4.65
CA THR A 190 -7.13 2.98 -4.81
C THR A 190 -6.78 4.19 -5.69
N HIS A 191 -7.70 4.62 -6.57
CA HIS A 191 -7.49 5.75 -7.47
C HIS A 191 -7.47 7.10 -6.74
N LYS A 192 -7.92 7.16 -5.48
CA LYS A 192 -7.83 8.38 -4.64
C LYS A 192 -6.40 8.91 -4.52
N SER A 193 -5.41 8.02 -4.60
CA SER A 193 -3.98 8.39 -4.63
C SER A 193 -3.63 9.35 -5.78
N PHE A 194 -4.32 9.26 -6.93
CA PHE A 194 -4.13 10.16 -8.06
C PHE A 194 -4.58 11.61 -7.76
N ALA A 195 -5.52 11.82 -6.83
CA ALA A 195 -5.89 13.17 -6.41
C ALA A 195 -4.75 13.85 -5.64
N PHE A 196 -4.08 13.12 -4.74
CA PHE A 196 -2.91 13.61 -4.04
C PHE A 196 -1.71 13.81 -4.96
N GLU A 197 -1.50 12.90 -5.92
CA GLU A 197 -0.48 13.07 -6.96
C GLU A 197 -0.75 14.33 -7.80
N SER A 198 -2.00 14.54 -8.23
CA SER A 198 -2.46 15.74 -8.91
C SER A 198 -2.16 17.01 -8.12
N TYR A 199 -2.55 17.05 -6.84
CA TYR A 199 -2.29 18.18 -5.95
C TYR A 199 -0.80 18.52 -5.87
N VAL A 200 0.07 17.53 -5.62
CA VAL A 200 1.50 17.75 -5.50
C VAL A 200 2.11 18.14 -6.86
N CYS A 201 1.77 17.45 -7.94
CA CYS A 201 2.28 17.75 -9.29
C CYS A 201 1.94 19.18 -9.73
N ILE A 202 0.67 19.56 -9.62
CA ILE A 202 0.20 20.89 -10.03
C ILE A 202 0.88 21.96 -9.17
N THR A 203 0.90 21.78 -7.85
CA THR A 203 1.53 22.76 -6.93
C THR A 203 3.02 22.88 -7.19
N MET A 204 3.74 21.77 -7.39
CA MET A 204 5.19 21.79 -7.62
C MET A 204 5.58 22.39 -8.99
N LEU A 205 4.76 22.17 -10.03
CA LEU A 205 5.00 22.67 -11.38
C LEU A 205 4.33 24.04 -11.65
N GLU A 206 3.58 24.58 -10.69
CA GLU A 206 3.01 25.92 -10.82
C GLU A 206 4.14 26.96 -10.96
N GLY A 207 4.11 27.71 -12.06
CA GLY A 207 5.13 28.70 -12.39
C GLY A 207 6.28 28.17 -13.25
N PHE A 208 6.25 26.92 -13.72
CA PHE A 208 7.32 26.30 -14.52
C PHE A 208 7.63 27.05 -15.82
N ASN A 209 6.67 27.79 -16.39
CA ASN A 209 6.91 28.59 -17.59
C ASN A 209 7.78 29.85 -17.34
N TYR A 210 8.06 30.17 -16.06
CA TYR A 210 8.79 31.38 -15.67
C TYR A 210 10.14 31.04 -15.05
N PRO A 211 11.19 31.86 -15.31
CA PRO A 211 12.48 31.71 -14.64
C PRO A 211 12.29 31.68 -13.12
N ASN A 212 12.97 30.74 -12.46
CA ASN A 212 12.93 30.57 -11.00
C ASN A 212 11.53 30.39 -10.37
N PHE A 213 10.50 30.03 -11.15
CA PHE A 213 9.11 29.90 -10.69
C PHE A 213 8.51 31.20 -10.12
N THR A 214 9.09 32.36 -10.44
CA THR A 214 8.54 33.67 -10.03
C THR A 214 7.59 34.20 -11.10
N LEU A 215 6.33 34.46 -10.72
CA LEU A 215 5.35 35.13 -11.58
C LEU A 215 5.85 36.56 -11.88
N PRO A 216 5.92 37.00 -13.15
CA PRO A 216 6.33 38.36 -13.48
C PRO A 216 5.26 39.35 -13.02
N ASN A 217 5.68 40.43 -12.35
CA ASN A 217 4.81 41.61 -12.20
C ASN A 217 4.57 42.34 -13.53
N ASP A 218 5.40 42.10 -14.56
CA ASP A 218 5.24 42.65 -15.91
C ASP A 218 5.70 41.67 -17.00
N GLN A 219 4.97 41.62 -18.11
CA GLN A 219 5.19 40.68 -19.22
C GLN A 219 6.46 40.93 -20.05
N ILE A 220 7.15 42.06 -19.82
CA ILE A 220 8.27 42.57 -20.62
C ILE A 220 9.57 41.76 -20.41
N GLN A 221 9.70 41.02 -19.30
CA GLN A 221 10.92 40.25 -18.98
C GLN A 221 11.05 38.90 -19.71
N LYS A 222 10.03 38.47 -20.48
CA LYS A 222 9.98 37.12 -21.09
C LYS A 222 11.04 36.87 -22.16
N HIS A 223 11.43 37.88 -22.93
CA HIS A 223 12.22 37.68 -24.16
C HIS A 223 13.70 38.10 -24.07
N HIS A 224 14.07 39.03 -23.19
CA HIS A 224 15.44 39.55 -23.15
C HIS A 224 16.45 38.71 -22.33
N HIS A 225 16.00 37.77 -21.49
CA HIS A 225 16.89 36.97 -20.62
C HIS A 225 17.20 35.54 -21.11
N ARG A 226 16.57 35.07 -22.20
CA ARG A 226 16.65 33.64 -22.61
C ARG A 226 17.92 33.30 -23.40
N TYR A 227 18.33 34.12 -24.36
CA TYR A 227 19.37 33.73 -25.32
C TYR A 227 20.81 33.68 -24.76
N ASN A 228 21.08 34.25 -23.58
CA ASN A 228 22.44 34.25 -22.99
C ASN A 228 22.62 33.34 -21.76
N ASN A 229 21.63 32.55 -21.35
CA ASN A 229 21.66 31.83 -20.07
C ASN A 229 21.50 30.30 -20.14
N GLN A 230 21.42 29.67 -21.33
CA GLN A 230 21.27 28.21 -21.47
C GLN A 230 22.39 27.43 -20.76
N SER A 231 23.64 27.84 -20.97
CA SER A 231 24.81 27.24 -20.33
C SER A 231 24.76 27.38 -18.81
N LEU A 232 24.31 28.53 -18.30
CA LEU A 232 24.16 28.79 -16.87
C LEU A 232 23.11 27.88 -16.22
N TYR A 233 21.97 27.65 -16.87
CA TYR A 233 20.95 26.73 -16.36
C TYR A 233 21.40 25.27 -16.44
N PHE A 234 22.16 24.90 -17.48
CA PHE A 234 22.74 23.57 -17.59
C PHE A 234 23.79 23.30 -16.50
N GLU A 235 24.64 24.27 -16.18
CA GLU A 235 25.59 24.18 -15.08
C GLU A 235 24.87 24.09 -13.72
N LYS A 236 23.79 24.87 -13.52
CA LYS A 236 22.93 24.74 -12.33
C LYS A 236 22.32 23.35 -12.21
N PHE A 237 21.83 22.78 -13.32
CA PHE A 237 21.33 21.41 -13.38
C PHE A 237 22.41 20.41 -12.96
N LYS A 238 23.60 20.47 -13.57
CA LYS A 238 24.72 19.56 -13.26
C LYS A 238 25.13 19.62 -11.79
N LYS A 239 25.30 20.85 -11.24
CA LYS A 239 25.71 21.07 -9.85
C LYS A 239 24.68 20.53 -8.85
N LEU A 240 23.40 20.79 -9.05
CA LEU A 240 22.37 20.37 -8.10
C LEU A 240 22.02 18.88 -8.23
N LYS A 241 22.11 18.30 -9.44
CA LYS A 241 21.79 16.89 -9.71
C LYS A 241 22.63 15.93 -8.86
N SER A 242 23.92 16.23 -8.67
CA SER A 242 24.87 15.37 -7.98
C SER A 242 24.87 15.51 -6.46
N LEU A 243 24.34 16.62 -5.93
CA LEU A 243 24.39 16.95 -4.51
C LEU A 243 23.11 16.56 -3.77
N ASN A 244 23.25 16.24 -2.49
CA ASN A 244 22.12 16.16 -1.57
C ASN A 244 21.56 17.58 -1.35
N PRO A 245 20.22 17.77 -1.24
CA PRO A 245 19.62 19.08 -0.98
C PRO A 245 20.24 19.82 0.23
N LYS A 246 20.47 19.11 1.35
CA LYS A 246 21.08 19.67 2.56
C LYS A 246 22.49 20.18 2.28
N GLN A 247 23.32 19.34 1.66
CA GLN A 247 24.69 19.70 1.30
C GLN A 247 24.73 20.91 0.36
N TYR A 248 23.84 20.95 -0.64
CA TYR A 248 23.77 22.06 -1.57
C TYR A 248 23.43 23.38 -0.85
N LEU A 249 22.45 23.35 0.05
CA LEU A 249 22.00 24.53 0.79
C LEU A 249 23.02 25.03 1.80
N THR A 250 23.81 24.14 2.42
CA THR A 250 24.92 24.54 3.30
C THR A 250 25.95 25.39 2.55
N HIS A 251 26.25 25.04 1.30
CA HIS A 251 27.19 25.80 0.47
C HIS A 251 26.53 27.01 -0.22
N ASN A 252 25.20 27.05 -0.33
CA ASN A 252 24.45 28.06 -1.08
C ASN A 252 23.17 28.53 -0.33
N PRO A 253 23.31 29.17 0.85
CA PRO A 253 22.19 29.43 1.77
C PRO A 253 21.13 30.43 1.25
N ASN A 254 21.42 31.21 0.22
CA ASN A 254 20.49 32.17 -0.41
C ASN A 254 20.28 31.91 -1.92
N SER A 255 20.38 30.65 -2.33
CA SER A 255 20.17 30.26 -3.73
C SER A 255 18.70 30.40 -4.14
N SER A 256 18.44 30.57 -5.44
CA SER A 256 17.06 30.51 -5.98
C SER A 256 16.36 29.18 -5.66
N PHE A 257 17.13 28.10 -5.52
CA PHE A 257 16.62 26.81 -5.08
C PHE A 257 16.13 26.84 -3.62
N GLN A 258 16.83 27.55 -2.72
CA GLN A 258 16.40 27.71 -1.33
C GLN A 258 15.05 28.42 -1.24
N TRP A 259 14.87 29.49 -2.02
CA TRP A 259 13.60 30.22 -2.08
C TRP A 259 12.48 29.36 -2.68
N PHE A 260 12.77 28.62 -3.75
CA PHE A 260 11.83 27.67 -4.34
C PHE A 260 11.41 26.58 -3.36
N LEU A 261 12.37 25.96 -2.67
CA LEU A 261 12.13 24.90 -1.69
C LEU A 261 11.22 25.41 -0.56
N LYS A 262 11.53 26.59 -0.01
CA LYS A 262 10.71 27.25 1.00
C LYS A 262 9.29 27.52 0.46
N SER A 263 9.19 28.20 -0.68
CA SER A 263 7.89 28.59 -1.27
C SER A 263 7.00 27.36 -1.52
N LYS A 264 7.53 26.33 -2.18
CA LYS A 264 6.79 25.10 -2.48
C LYS A 264 6.43 24.30 -1.24
N TYR A 265 7.29 24.24 -0.23
CA TYR A 265 6.95 23.56 1.02
C TYR A 265 5.73 24.22 1.68
N LEU A 266 5.72 25.55 1.74
CA LEU A 266 4.65 26.29 2.39
C LEU A 266 3.32 26.19 1.62
N GLN A 267 3.37 26.03 0.29
CA GLN A 267 2.21 25.78 -0.59
C GLN A 267 1.69 24.35 -0.44
N VAL A 268 2.57 23.34 -0.52
CA VAL A 268 2.16 21.92 -0.49
C VAL A 268 1.67 21.50 0.90
N VAL A 269 2.37 21.90 1.96
CA VAL A 269 2.12 21.43 3.32
C VAL A 269 1.48 22.54 4.13
N HIS A 270 0.16 22.67 4.08
CA HIS A 270 -0.55 23.73 4.81
C HIS A 270 -0.28 23.69 6.33
N ALA A 271 -0.33 24.83 7.03
CA ALA A 271 -0.06 24.87 8.47
C ALA A 271 -0.94 23.92 9.30
N LYS A 272 -2.24 23.81 8.94
CA LYS A 272 -3.15 22.82 9.56
C LYS A 272 -2.70 21.38 9.30
N MET A 273 -2.24 21.08 8.09
CA MET A 273 -1.70 19.76 7.75
C MET A 273 -0.49 19.45 8.61
N GLU A 274 0.49 20.34 8.65
CA GLU A 274 1.70 20.15 9.45
C GLU A 274 1.41 19.93 10.93
N CYS A 275 0.51 20.74 11.49
CA CYS A 275 0.12 20.61 12.89
C CYS A 275 -0.61 19.30 13.17
N SER A 276 -1.44 18.79 12.24
CA SER A 276 -2.07 17.48 12.35
C SER A 276 -1.06 16.34 12.23
N LEU A 277 -0.12 16.43 11.29
CA LEU A 277 0.86 15.37 11.04
C LEU A 277 1.93 15.25 12.14
N PHE A 278 2.40 16.39 12.67
CA PHE A 278 3.56 16.41 13.58
C PHE A 278 3.23 16.96 14.98
N GLY A 279 1.98 17.40 15.23
CA GLY A 279 1.56 18.00 16.50
C GLY A 279 2.07 19.41 16.77
N ASN A 280 2.87 19.99 15.87
CA ASN A 280 3.45 21.33 16.03
C ASN A 280 3.84 21.96 14.67
N LEU A 281 4.31 23.21 14.68
CA LEU A 281 4.74 23.97 13.49
C LEU A 281 6.26 24.23 13.47
N ASN A 282 7.05 23.41 14.17
CA ASN A 282 8.49 23.65 14.29
C ASN A 282 9.20 23.51 12.95
N GLN A 283 8.78 22.54 12.13
CA GLN A 283 9.32 22.33 10.80
C GLN A 283 9.12 23.57 9.92
N ARG A 284 7.89 24.11 9.86
CA ARG A 284 7.55 25.34 9.15
C ARG A 284 8.34 26.54 9.65
N LYS A 285 8.56 26.67 10.97
CA LYS A 285 9.40 27.74 11.53
C LYS A 285 10.83 27.68 11.00
N VAL A 286 11.43 26.49 11.00
CA VAL A 286 12.79 26.27 10.48
C VAL A 286 12.85 26.53 8.96
N VAL A 287 11.86 26.07 8.19
CA VAL A 287 11.80 26.35 6.74
C VAL A 287 11.62 27.84 6.47
N ASN A 288 10.80 28.54 7.27
CA ASN A 288 10.58 29.97 7.12
C ASN A 288 11.83 30.81 7.39
N SER A 289 12.67 30.42 8.36
CA SER A 289 13.98 31.04 8.60
C SER A 289 15.04 30.64 7.58
N GLY A 290 14.70 29.77 6.61
CA GLY A 290 15.60 29.30 5.57
C GLY A 290 16.48 28.12 5.98
N GLY A 291 16.22 27.51 7.13
CA GLY A 291 16.89 26.32 7.60
C GLY A 291 16.41 25.04 6.90
N TYR A 292 17.12 23.94 7.21
CA TYR A 292 16.84 22.60 6.69
C TYR A 292 16.41 21.68 7.84
N PRO A 293 15.11 21.39 8.00
CA PRO A 293 14.64 20.39 8.96
C PRO A 293 15.20 18.99 8.67
N ASP A 294 15.66 18.30 9.72
CA ASP A 294 16.20 16.93 9.63
C ASP A 294 15.13 15.83 9.79
N SER A 295 13.86 16.14 9.51
CA SER A 295 12.79 15.15 9.56
C SER A 295 12.77 14.26 8.30
N PRO A 296 12.39 12.98 8.40
CA PRO A 296 12.25 12.11 7.23
C PRO A 296 11.28 12.67 6.18
N PHE A 297 10.19 13.30 6.63
CA PHE A 297 9.19 13.92 5.75
C PHE A 297 9.78 15.10 4.97
N PHE A 298 10.49 16.02 5.64
CA PHE A 298 11.10 17.15 4.96
C PHE A 298 12.24 16.72 4.05
N ILE A 299 13.05 15.73 4.45
CA ILE A 299 14.11 15.19 3.60
C ILE A 299 13.53 14.62 2.30
N ALA A 300 12.43 13.86 2.38
CA ALA A 300 11.74 13.34 1.21
C ALA A 300 11.14 14.47 0.34
N PHE A 301 10.55 15.49 0.97
CA PHE A 301 10.06 16.68 0.27
C PHE A 301 11.19 17.45 -0.44
N ALA A 302 12.33 17.63 0.22
CA ALA A 302 13.47 18.37 -0.33
C ALA A 302 14.10 17.64 -1.51
N GLU A 303 14.16 16.30 -1.46
CA GLU A 303 14.61 15.49 -2.59
C GLU A 303 13.65 15.63 -3.77
N LEU A 304 12.34 15.54 -3.53
CA LEU A 304 11.31 15.83 -4.54
C LEU A 304 11.50 17.22 -5.16
N ALA A 305 11.58 18.27 -4.34
CA ALA A 305 11.71 19.64 -4.79
C ALA A 305 13.00 19.84 -5.60
N LYS A 306 14.10 19.21 -5.19
CA LYS A 306 15.35 19.19 -5.97
C LYS A 306 15.14 18.63 -7.37
N ARG A 307 14.42 17.52 -7.52
CA ARG A 307 14.13 16.93 -8.85
C ARG A 307 13.32 17.87 -9.72
N VAL A 308 12.28 18.50 -9.18
CA VAL A 308 11.48 19.48 -9.92
C VAL A 308 12.30 20.69 -10.33
N TRP A 309 13.16 21.20 -9.44
CA TRP A 309 14.06 22.31 -9.76
C TRP A 309 15.10 21.95 -10.82
N CYS A 310 15.70 20.76 -10.72
CA CYS A 310 16.59 20.23 -11.76
C CYS A 310 15.87 20.10 -13.11
N LEU A 311 14.63 19.60 -13.13
CA LEU A 311 13.83 19.50 -14.34
C LEU A 311 13.59 20.88 -14.98
N HIS A 312 13.36 21.91 -14.15
CA HIS A 312 13.23 23.29 -14.61
C HIS A 312 14.54 23.86 -15.17
N CYS A 313 15.66 23.66 -14.48
CA CYS A 313 16.97 24.04 -15.01
C CYS A 313 17.29 23.32 -16.33
N LEU A 314 16.92 22.04 -16.43
CA LEU A 314 17.07 21.28 -17.66
C LEU A 314 16.19 21.88 -18.78
N ALA A 315 14.91 22.16 -18.50
CA ALA A 315 13.99 22.80 -19.45
C ALA A 315 14.55 24.12 -20.02
N LEU A 316 15.10 24.97 -19.16
CA LEU A 316 15.68 26.26 -19.53
C LEU A 316 17.04 26.17 -20.23
N SER A 317 17.63 24.96 -20.30
CA SER A 317 18.87 24.72 -21.05
C SER A 317 18.64 24.24 -22.48
N PHE A 318 17.40 23.92 -22.87
CA PHE A 318 17.06 23.59 -24.25
C PHE A 318 17.12 24.82 -25.16
N ASP A 319 17.40 24.57 -26.43
CA ASP A 319 17.31 25.59 -27.48
C ASP A 319 15.85 25.90 -27.85
N GLU A 320 15.01 24.86 -27.86
CA GLU A 320 13.58 25.01 -28.04
C GLU A 320 12.87 25.39 -26.73
N ASP A 321 11.81 26.19 -26.86
CA ASP A 321 10.95 26.56 -25.73
C ASP A 321 10.25 25.33 -25.15
N VAL A 322 10.54 25.04 -23.88
CA VAL A 322 9.83 24.06 -23.07
C VAL A 322 8.71 24.77 -22.30
N THR A 323 7.47 24.35 -22.53
CA THR A 323 6.28 24.89 -21.86
C THR A 323 5.47 23.78 -21.20
N VAL A 324 4.90 24.07 -20.04
CA VAL A 324 3.97 23.18 -19.35
C VAL A 324 2.53 23.55 -19.69
N PHE A 325 1.68 22.53 -19.88
CA PHE A 325 0.23 22.71 -20.06
C PHE A 325 -0.57 21.74 -19.18
N GLN A 326 -1.79 22.12 -18.85
CA GLN A 326 -2.72 21.30 -18.07
C GLN A 326 -4.01 21.14 -18.87
N VAL A 327 -4.62 19.96 -18.75
CA VAL A 327 -5.90 19.66 -19.40
C VAL A 327 -7.04 20.16 -18.51
N LYS A 328 -7.98 20.88 -19.12
CA LYS A 328 -9.16 21.39 -18.42
C LYS A 328 -10.07 20.23 -18.00
N LYS A 329 -10.67 20.36 -16.82
CA LYS A 329 -11.77 19.50 -16.38
C LYS A 329 -12.89 19.50 -17.44
N ASN A 330 -13.53 18.36 -17.63
CA ASN A 330 -14.57 18.08 -18.60
C ASN A 330 -14.13 18.18 -20.08
N ALA A 331 -12.81 18.17 -20.36
CA ALA A 331 -12.33 18.06 -21.73
C ALA A 331 -12.60 16.66 -22.32
N ARG A 332 -12.77 16.59 -23.65
CA ARG A 332 -12.76 15.31 -24.39
C ARG A 332 -11.34 14.75 -24.39
N PHE A 333 -11.22 13.43 -24.30
CA PHE A 333 -9.93 12.77 -24.39
C PHE A 333 -9.31 12.95 -25.78
N SER A 334 -8.00 13.16 -25.83
CA SER A 334 -7.24 13.27 -27.06
C SER A 334 -5.92 12.54 -26.88
N GLU A 335 -5.77 11.38 -27.51
CA GLU A 335 -4.55 10.56 -27.47
C GLU A 335 -3.30 11.34 -27.87
N VAL A 336 -3.41 12.37 -28.71
CA VAL A 336 -2.24 13.19 -29.09
C VAL A 336 -1.65 14.01 -27.92
N PHE A 337 -2.50 14.46 -26.98
CA PHE A 337 -2.10 15.37 -25.90
C PHE A 337 -2.24 14.76 -24.50
N MET A 338 -2.87 13.60 -24.39
CA MET A 338 -3.34 13.05 -23.12
C MET A 338 -3.00 11.56 -23.03
N GLU A 339 -2.61 11.14 -21.84
CA GLU A 339 -2.40 9.74 -21.45
C GLU A 339 -3.34 9.42 -20.28
N SER A 340 -4.08 8.32 -20.37
CA SER A 340 -4.93 7.86 -19.27
C SER A 340 -4.10 7.20 -18.19
N VAL A 341 -4.29 7.57 -16.92
CA VAL A 341 -3.66 6.84 -15.80
C VAL A 341 -4.37 5.54 -15.43
N THR A 342 -5.51 5.27 -16.06
CA THR A 342 -6.31 4.06 -15.86
C THR A 342 -6.47 3.30 -17.17
N GLU A 343 -6.01 2.05 -17.23
CA GLU A 343 -6.07 1.19 -18.43
C GLU A 343 -7.51 0.89 -18.89
N GLU A 344 -8.46 0.82 -17.94
CA GLU A 344 -9.87 0.46 -18.21
C GLU A 344 -10.66 1.53 -18.97
N ALA A 345 -10.26 2.80 -18.88
CA ALA A 345 -10.99 3.91 -19.48
C ALA A 345 -10.82 4.01 -21.01
N VAL A 346 -9.79 3.39 -21.58
CA VAL A 346 -9.49 3.46 -23.01
C VAL A 346 -10.22 2.34 -23.78
N SER A 347 -10.32 1.15 -23.19
CA SER A 347 -10.94 -0.04 -23.78
C SER A 347 -12.45 0.07 -24.02
N THR A 348 -13.14 0.98 -23.32
CA THR A 348 -14.59 1.18 -23.47
C THR A 348 -14.95 1.97 -24.73
N SER A 349 -14.05 2.81 -25.25
CA SER A 349 -14.32 3.70 -26.38
C SER A 349 -14.49 3.03 -27.76
N ASN A 350 -14.14 1.75 -27.89
CA ASN A 350 -14.20 0.99 -29.15
C ASN A 350 -15.48 0.14 -29.31
N GLY A 351 -16.40 0.19 -28.35
CA GLY A 351 -17.68 -0.54 -28.40
C GLY A 351 -18.86 0.42 -28.45
N SER A 352 -19.79 0.17 -29.38
CA SER A 352 -20.89 1.05 -29.82
C SER A 352 -22.00 1.36 -28.79
N ASP A 353 -21.72 1.37 -27.48
CA ASP A 353 -22.72 1.77 -26.47
C ASP A 353 -22.14 2.28 -25.12
N SER A 354 -20.85 2.64 -25.04
CA SER A 354 -20.27 3.15 -23.79
C SER A 354 -20.43 4.66 -23.65
N GLY A 355 -21.04 5.12 -22.56
CA GLY A 355 -21.22 6.55 -22.27
C GLY A 355 -19.95 7.39 -22.40
N GLU A 356 -20.13 8.64 -22.82
CA GLU A 356 -19.03 9.54 -23.13
C GLU A 356 -18.06 9.69 -21.94
N VAL A 357 -16.76 9.42 -22.14
CA VAL A 357 -15.72 9.56 -21.10
C VAL A 357 -15.17 10.98 -21.13
N ARG A 358 -14.97 11.56 -19.94
CA ARG A 358 -14.47 12.93 -19.76
C ARG A 358 -13.32 12.98 -18.78
N VAL A 359 -12.42 13.94 -19.00
CA VAL A 359 -11.34 14.25 -18.06
C VAL A 359 -11.93 14.83 -16.78
N VAL A 360 -11.68 14.18 -15.66
CA VAL A 360 -12.09 14.69 -14.34
C VAL A 360 -11.07 15.71 -13.86
N PHE A 361 -9.79 15.36 -13.89
CA PHE A 361 -8.68 16.24 -13.53
C PHE A 361 -7.36 15.80 -14.16
N THR A 362 -6.42 16.74 -14.24
CA THR A 362 -5.02 16.48 -14.64
C THR A 362 -4.27 15.88 -13.45
N VAL A 363 -3.70 14.69 -13.61
CA VAL A 363 -2.80 14.08 -12.61
C VAL A 363 -1.40 14.65 -12.77
N VAL A 364 -0.87 14.64 -14.00
CA VAL A 364 0.45 15.20 -14.32
C VAL A 364 0.31 16.17 -15.50
N PRO A 365 0.75 17.43 -15.36
CA PRO A 365 0.81 18.36 -16.48
C PRO A 365 1.63 17.82 -17.66
N GLY A 366 1.19 18.10 -18.88
CA GLY A 366 1.93 17.78 -20.10
C GLY A 366 2.98 18.84 -20.41
N PHE A 367 3.89 18.53 -21.33
CA PHE A 367 4.94 19.44 -21.76
C PHE A 367 4.98 19.56 -23.29
N LYS A 368 5.32 20.74 -23.78
CA LYS A 368 5.59 20.98 -25.19
C LYS A 368 7.01 21.51 -25.34
N ILE A 369 7.81 20.85 -26.18
CA ILE A 369 9.19 21.21 -26.51
C ILE A 369 9.24 21.43 -28.01
N GLY A 370 9.29 22.69 -28.43
CA GLY A 370 9.17 23.05 -29.84
C GLY A 370 7.88 22.49 -30.47
N LYS A 371 8.04 21.50 -31.36
CA LYS A 371 6.91 20.80 -32.02
C LYS A 371 6.51 19.49 -31.33
N THR A 372 7.32 19.00 -30.40
CA THR A 372 7.08 17.72 -29.71
C THR A 372 6.18 17.92 -28.51
N VAL A 373 5.19 17.04 -28.36
CA VAL A 373 4.26 17.01 -27.23
C VAL A 373 4.57 15.80 -26.37
N ILE A 374 4.74 16.04 -25.08
CA ILE A 374 4.74 15.03 -24.02
C ILE A 374 3.36 15.10 -23.38
N GLN A 375 2.63 14.00 -23.45
CA GLN A 375 1.23 13.93 -23.03
C GLN A 375 1.05 14.29 -21.56
N SER A 376 -0.09 14.92 -21.25
CA SER A 376 -0.53 15.12 -19.88
C SER A 376 -1.22 13.86 -19.36
N GLN A 377 -0.86 13.42 -18.17
CA GLN A 377 -1.52 12.28 -17.54
C GLN A 377 -2.83 12.73 -16.90
N VAL A 378 -3.95 12.13 -17.30
CA VAL A 378 -5.30 12.54 -16.89
C VAL A 378 -6.05 11.41 -16.25
N TYR A 379 -6.84 11.74 -15.23
CA TYR A 379 -7.84 10.83 -14.66
C TYR A 379 -9.18 11.06 -15.35
N MET A 380 -9.84 9.99 -15.77
CA MET A 380 -11.06 10.05 -16.56
C MET A 380 -12.17 9.21 -15.93
N SER A 381 -13.42 9.65 -16.13
CA SER A 381 -14.60 8.90 -15.73
C SER A 381 -15.73 9.03 -16.77
N PRO A 382 -16.66 8.07 -16.84
CA PRO A 382 -17.87 8.20 -17.66
C PRO A 382 -18.75 9.37 -17.20
N VAL A 383 -19.39 10.08 -18.12
CA VAL A 383 -20.25 11.25 -17.82
C VAL A 383 -21.42 10.90 -16.89
N GLY A 384 -21.89 9.65 -16.88
CA GLY A 384 -22.95 9.18 -15.97
C GLY A 384 -22.57 9.16 -14.49
N SER A 385 -21.27 9.13 -14.13
CA SER A 385 -20.82 9.15 -12.74
C SER A 385 -20.67 10.56 -12.15
N LEU A 386 -20.92 11.60 -12.95
CA LEU A 386 -20.89 13.01 -12.55
C LEU A 386 -22.29 13.57 -12.26
N ALA A 387 -23.36 12.87 -12.67
CA ALA A 387 -24.74 13.36 -12.63
C ALA A 387 -25.59 12.82 -11.46
N SER A 388 -25.07 11.89 -10.66
CA SER A 388 -25.73 11.41 -9.45
C SER A 388 -25.13 12.06 -8.20
N GLN A 389 -25.38 13.36 -8.04
CA GLN A 389 -25.32 14.07 -6.75
C GLN A 389 -26.00 15.43 -6.83
#